data_AF-A0A2T3Y0Y7-F1
#
_entry.id   AF-A0A2T3Y0Y7-F1
#
_cell.length_a   1.000
_cell.length_b   1.000
_cell.length_c   1.000
_cell.angle_alpha   90.00
_cell.angle_beta   90.00
_cell.angle_gamma   90.00
#
_symmetry.space_group_name_H-M   'P 1'
#
loop_
_entity.id
_entity.type
_entity.pdbx_description
1 polymer ?
#
loop_
_entity_poly.entity_id
_entity_poly.type
_entity_poly.pdbx_seq_one_letter_code
_entity_poly.pdbx_strand_id
1 'polypeptide(L)'
;MYVDPRVAHGRAKFDLNRSPRMFAEERRWEISDVITQCLDNFAGPRNRRNLMRLLERQVAPKLARLGLEPYVGPVGHLEGLFLNFSTMSADHGLREFQLQLTVPDLVLRSFASCTIKPHAVARCLQRNGVISLAEIERETSAAFVFARTIRPLALVEHWKQVGVPTTNGLFVGEMTDSDDICMNTYIRPGDNDRPSRWSGFAGLFSDMPRWNADQIRQGSDLLQWMVNHIVALQKSAPFVERFPFLTEPYRSIDDPLDATWAAARASAREDSASS
;
A
#
# COMPACT_ATOMS: atom_id res chain seq x y z
N MET A 1 -22.23 -1.52 -11.47
CA MET A 1 -21.96 -2.16 -12.78
C MET A 1 -20.44 -2.28 -12.90
N TYR A 2 -19.93 -3.44 -13.32
CA TYR A 2 -18.49 -3.62 -13.51
C TYR A 2 -18.01 -3.05 -14.83
N VAL A 3 -16.76 -2.58 -14.87
CA VAL A 3 -16.08 -2.28 -16.13
C VAL A 3 -15.69 -3.59 -16.81
N ASP A 4 -15.64 -3.59 -18.14
CA ASP A 4 -15.05 -4.69 -18.90
C ASP A 4 -13.59 -4.95 -18.48
N PRO A 5 -13.18 -6.23 -18.25
CA PRO A 5 -11.82 -6.57 -17.87
C PRO A 5 -10.71 -6.01 -18.78
N ARG A 6 -10.92 -6.00 -20.10
CA ARG A 6 -9.94 -5.53 -21.08
C ARG A 6 -9.78 -4.03 -20.95
N VAL A 7 -10.89 -3.30 -20.80
CA VAL A 7 -10.89 -1.85 -20.58
C VAL A 7 -10.18 -1.51 -19.27
N ALA A 8 -10.51 -2.20 -18.17
CA ALA A 8 -9.88 -1.98 -16.88
C ALA A 8 -8.36 -2.26 -16.91
N HIS A 9 -7.93 -3.31 -17.61
CA HIS A 9 -6.52 -3.63 -17.79
C HIS A 9 -5.78 -2.58 -18.64
N GLY A 10 -6.36 -2.20 -19.78
CA GLY A 10 -5.80 -1.17 -20.65
C GLY A 10 -5.68 0.18 -19.95
N ARG A 11 -6.72 0.58 -19.19
CA ARG A 11 -6.73 1.79 -18.37
C ARG A 11 -5.69 1.75 -17.26
N ALA A 12 -5.62 0.65 -16.49
CA ALA A 12 -4.60 0.51 -15.45
C ALA A 12 -3.19 0.63 -16.03
N LYS A 13 -2.88 -0.08 -17.14
CA LYS A 13 -1.58 0.00 -17.80
C LYS A 13 -1.27 1.42 -18.29
N PHE A 14 -2.25 2.08 -18.90
CA PHE A 14 -2.11 3.44 -19.41
C PHE A 14 -1.87 4.44 -18.28
N ASP A 15 -2.72 4.46 -17.25
CA ASP A 15 -2.62 5.42 -16.13
C ASP A 15 -1.35 5.20 -15.30
N LEU A 16 -0.96 3.94 -15.06
CA LEU A 16 0.29 3.60 -14.38
C LEU A 16 1.54 4.02 -15.16
N ASN A 17 1.44 4.21 -16.49
CA ASN A 17 2.54 4.69 -17.35
C ASN A 17 2.54 6.20 -17.58
N ARG A 18 1.39 6.88 -17.40
CA ARG A 18 1.21 8.29 -17.79
C ARG A 18 1.01 9.25 -16.63
N SER A 19 0.81 8.79 -15.41
CA SER A 19 0.59 9.70 -14.29
C SER A 19 1.88 10.43 -13.92
N PRO A 20 1.95 11.77 -14.10
CA PRO A 20 3.16 12.55 -13.87
C PRO A 20 3.55 12.68 -12.39
N ARG A 21 2.82 12.06 -11.46
CA ARG A 21 3.02 12.25 -10.01
C ARG A 21 3.94 11.22 -9.34
N MET A 22 4.36 10.15 -10.02
CA MET A 22 4.88 8.96 -9.33
C MET A 22 5.90 8.12 -10.11
N PHE A 23 6.84 8.71 -10.86
CA PHE A 23 8.03 7.93 -11.24
C PHE A 23 8.89 7.66 -9.99
N ALA A 24 9.06 6.38 -9.68
CA ALA A 24 9.71 5.92 -8.46
C ALA A 24 11.14 6.44 -8.29
N GLU A 25 11.87 6.57 -9.39
CA GLU A 25 13.27 7.00 -9.39
C GLU A 25 13.39 8.51 -9.26
N GLU A 26 12.61 9.29 -10.01
CA GLU A 26 12.60 10.76 -9.91
C GLU A 26 12.23 11.21 -8.50
N ARG A 27 11.17 10.64 -7.92
CA ARG A 27 10.73 11.03 -6.57
C ARG A 27 11.71 10.61 -5.49
N ARG A 28 12.34 9.44 -5.62
CA ARG A 28 13.43 9.03 -4.72
C ARG A 28 14.64 9.94 -4.84
N TRP A 29 14.98 10.33 -6.06
CA TRP A 29 16.11 11.20 -6.33
C TRP A 29 15.87 12.59 -5.74
N GLU A 30 14.69 13.19 -5.96
CA GLU A 30 14.30 14.48 -5.35
C GLU A 30 14.38 14.45 -3.82
N ILE A 31 13.86 13.39 -3.19
CA ILE A 31 13.92 13.24 -1.73
C ILE A 31 15.38 13.12 -1.26
N SER A 32 16.17 12.30 -1.95
CA SER A 32 17.58 12.06 -1.60
C SER A 32 18.42 13.31 -1.81
N ASP A 33 18.16 14.09 -2.86
CA ASP A 33 18.85 15.35 -3.15
C ASP A 33 18.57 16.40 -2.07
N VAL A 34 17.30 16.56 -1.67
CA VAL A 34 16.93 17.47 -0.56
C VAL A 34 17.65 17.10 0.73
N ILE A 35 17.68 15.81 1.08
CA ILE A 35 18.37 15.31 2.26
C ILE A 35 19.86 15.59 2.16
N THR A 36 20.50 15.16 1.06
CA THR A 36 21.95 15.30 0.83
C THR A 36 22.37 16.76 0.87
N GLN A 37 21.66 17.65 0.18
CA GLN A 37 21.94 19.09 0.20
C GLN A 37 21.87 19.68 1.62
N CYS A 38 20.94 19.24 2.47
CA CYS A 38 20.87 19.72 3.85
C CYS A 38 22.00 19.18 4.71
N LEU A 39 22.40 17.92 4.50
CA LEU A 39 23.50 17.28 5.22
C LEU A 39 24.86 17.89 4.84
N ASP A 40 25.07 18.16 3.56
CA ASP A 40 26.32 18.73 3.03
C ASP A 40 26.53 20.18 3.48
N ASN A 41 25.44 20.96 3.57
CA ASN A 41 25.49 22.34 4.04
C ASN A 41 25.48 22.49 5.58
N PHE A 42 25.45 21.39 6.32
CA PHE A 42 25.41 21.43 7.78
C PHE A 42 26.80 21.70 8.37
N ALA A 43 27.04 22.94 8.80
CA ALA A 43 28.29 23.38 9.41
C ALA A 43 28.37 23.19 10.94
N GLY A 44 27.31 22.67 11.58
CA GLY A 44 27.26 22.53 13.04
C GLY A 44 27.99 21.27 13.57
N PRO A 45 28.26 21.19 14.89
CA PRO A 45 28.79 19.96 15.49
C PRO A 45 27.83 18.78 15.29
N ARG A 46 28.34 17.65 14.77
CA ARG A 46 27.56 16.41 14.51
C ARG A 46 27.31 15.62 15.79
N ASN A 47 26.57 16.21 16.71
CA ASN A 47 26.02 15.52 17.89
C ASN A 47 24.52 15.26 17.71
N ARG A 48 24.00 14.28 18.47
CA ARG A 48 22.59 13.86 18.43
C ARG A 48 21.61 15.04 18.41
N ARG A 49 21.75 15.99 19.34
CA ARG A 49 20.85 17.15 19.48
C ARG A 49 20.85 18.02 18.23
N ASN A 50 22.02 18.32 17.70
CA ASN A 50 22.15 19.18 16.52
C ASN A 50 21.67 18.49 15.25
N LEU A 51 21.91 17.19 15.11
CA LEU A 51 21.42 16.39 13.98
C LEU A 51 19.90 16.30 14.00
N MET A 52 19.28 16.01 15.15
CA MET A 52 17.82 16.05 15.28
C MET A 52 17.25 17.42 14.92
N ARG A 53 17.92 18.51 15.34
CA ARG A 53 17.52 19.88 14.99
C ARG A 53 17.67 20.18 13.49
N LEU A 54 18.69 19.63 12.83
CA LEU A 54 18.86 19.72 11.37
C LEU A 54 17.69 19.02 10.66
N LEU A 55 17.36 17.80 11.08
CA LEU A 55 16.25 17.04 10.53
C LEU A 55 14.92 17.78 10.69
N GLU A 56 14.63 18.25 11.90
CA GLU A 56 13.39 18.95 12.25
C GLU A 56 13.25 20.30 11.55
N ARG A 57 14.32 21.11 11.49
CA ARG A 57 14.23 22.51 11.06
C ARG A 57 14.59 22.77 9.60
N GLN A 58 15.32 21.84 8.96
CA GLN A 58 15.78 22.04 7.59
C GLN A 58 15.28 20.95 6.65
N VAL A 59 15.44 19.68 7.02
CA VAL A 59 15.10 18.55 6.14
C VAL A 59 13.59 18.37 6.05
N ALA A 60 12.91 18.15 7.19
CA ALA A 60 11.48 17.90 7.22
C ALA A 60 10.64 19.02 6.56
N PRO A 61 10.90 20.32 6.78
CA PRO A 61 10.14 21.37 6.12
C PRO A 61 10.32 21.40 4.60
N LYS A 62 11.51 21.06 4.09
CA LYS A 62 11.75 20.98 2.63
C LYS A 62 11.04 19.78 2.02
N LEU A 63 11.08 18.62 2.69
CA LEU A 63 10.34 17.44 2.26
C LEU A 63 8.83 17.67 2.30
N ALA A 64 8.32 18.39 3.30
CA ALA A 64 6.91 18.78 3.36
C ALA A 64 6.46 19.64 2.17
N ARG A 65 7.33 20.50 1.64
CA ARG A 65 7.06 21.28 0.41
C ARG A 65 6.95 20.41 -0.84
N LEU A 66 7.51 19.19 -0.84
CA LEU A 66 7.31 18.18 -1.88
C LEU A 66 5.98 17.39 -1.71
N GLY A 67 5.13 17.82 -0.77
CA GLY A 67 3.86 17.15 -0.46
C GLY A 67 4.04 15.85 0.30
N LEU A 68 5.15 15.68 1.01
CA LEU A 68 5.42 14.54 1.89
C LEU A 68 5.07 14.88 3.34
N GLU A 69 4.91 13.85 4.17
CA GLU A 69 4.60 14.01 5.60
C GLU A 69 5.72 13.39 6.45
N PRO A 70 6.87 14.07 6.60
CA PRO A 70 7.98 13.57 7.40
C PRO A 70 7.66 13.69 8.90
N TYR A 71 7.87 12.60 9.62
CA TYR A 71 7.92 12.56 11.08
C TYR A 71 9.36 12.65 11.55
N VAL A 72 9.64 13.54 12.51
CA VAL A 72 10.95 13.67 13.15
C VAL A 72 10.81 13.41 14.64
N GLY A 73 11.50 12.40 15.14
CA GLY A 73 11.40 12.01 16.55
C GLY A 73 11.81 10.55 16.79
N PRO A 74 11.46 10.00 17.96
CA PRO A 74 11.70 8.60 18.28
C PRO A 74 10.66 7.67 17.64
N VAL A 75 11.11 6.49 17.19
CA VAL A 75 10.30 5.34 16.78
C VAL A 75 10.94 4.07 17.36
N GLY A 76 10.33 3.52 18.40
CA GLY A 76 10.90 2.39 19.14
C GLY A 76 12.25 2.76 19.76
N HIS A 77 13.30 2.03 19.40
CA HIS A 77 14.68 2.30 19.83
C HIS A 77 15.44 3.24 18.87
N LEU A 78 14.83 3.62 17.75
CA LEU A 78 15.42 4.49 16.75
C LEU A 78 14.98 5.94 16.97
N GLU A 79 15.78 6.87 16.49
CA GLU A 79 15.44 8.28 16.47
C GLU A 79 15.95 8.89 15.16
N GLY A 80 15.16 9.77 14.55
CA GLY A 80 15.54 10.40 13.30
C GLY A 80 14.35 10.93 12.54
N LEU A 81 14.46 10.89 11.20
CA LEU A 81 13.42 11.29 10.27
C LEU A 81 12.86 10.05 9.58
N PHE A 82 11.53 9.94 9.56
CA PHE A 82 10.79 8.83 8.98
C PHE A 82 9.72 9.41 8.05
N LEU A 83 9.60 8.88 6.84
CA LEU A 83 8.53 9.28 5.92
C LEU A 83 8.13 8.09 5.06
N ASN A 84 6.88 8.12 4.60
CA ASN A 84 6.40 7.21 3.58
C ASN A 84 6.15 7.98 2.29
N PHE A 85 6.43 7.34 1.16
CA PHE A 85 6.06 7.87 -0.14
C PHE A 85 5.64 6.73 -1.06
N SER A 86 4.72 7.01 -1.97
CA SER A 86 4.25 6.03 -2.93
C SER A 86 4.80 6.33 -4.32
N THR A 87 4.89 5.28 -5.13
CA THR A 87 5.36 5.33 -6.52
C THR A 87 4.48 4.44 -7.38
N MET A 88 4.50 4.64 -8.70
CA MET A 88 3.78 3.79 -9.63
C MET A 88 4.59 3.45 -10.88
N SER A 89 4.30 2.29 -11.46
CA SER A 89 4.80 1.86 -12.77
C SER A 89 3.89 0.76 -13.30
N ALA A 90 3.74 0.63 -14.62
CA ALA A 90 3.01 -0.50 -15.19
C ALA A 90 3.66 -1.87 -14.89
N ASP A 91 4.97 -1.92 -14.61
CA ASP A 91 5.70 -3.16 -14.31
C ASP A 91 5.49 -3.63 -12.88
N HIS A 92 5.26 -2.70 -11.97
CA HIS A 92 5.29 -2.94 -10.53
C HIS A 92 3.98 -2.61 -9.82
N GLY A 93 3.09 -1.86 -10.48
CA GLY A 93 1.83 -1.38 -9.93
C GLY A 93 2.08 -0.16 -9.05
N LEU A 94 1.42 -0.11 -7.91
CA LEU A 94 1.65 0.91 -6.89
C LEU A 94 2.57 0.34 -5.82
N ARG A 95 3.55 1.12 -5.35
CA ARG A 95 4.44 0.71 -4.25
C ARG A 95 4.55 1.82 -3.23
N GLU A 96 4.41 1.46 -1.96
CA GLU A 96 4.79 2.31 -0.85
C GLU A 96 6.22 1.99 -0.42
N PHE A 97 6.99 3.05 -0.19
CA PHE A 97 8.31 3.01 0.38
C PHE A 97 8.30 3.67 1.74
N GLN A 98 9.00 3.04 2.68
CA GLN A 98 9.38 3.68 3.92
C GLN A 98 10.82 4.16 3.80
N LEU A 99 11.03 5.43 4.11
CA LEU A 99 12.34 6.03 4.19
C LEU A 99 12.64 6.39 5.65
N GLN A 100 13.85 6.03 6.08
CA GLN A 100 14.34 6.24 7.43
C GLN A 100 15.72 6.89 7.35
N LEU A 101 15.94 7.94 8.13
CA LEU A 101 17.22 8.61 8.29
C LEU A 101 17.49 8.74 9.79
N THR A 102 18.28 7.80 10.33
CA THR A 102 18.46 7.63 11.77
C THR A 102 19.69 8.40 12.30
N VAL A 103 19.58 8.95 13.50
CA VAL A 103 20.67 9.63 14.22
C VAL A 103 21.32 8.63 15.18
N PRO A 104 22.65 8.68 15.39
CA PRO A 104 23.61 9.68 14.89
C PRO A 104 24.20 9.41 13.51
N ASP A 105 24.02 8.21 12.95
CA ASP A 105 24.79 7.76 11.79
C ASP A 105 24.35 8.40 10.46
N LEU A 106 23.15 8.97 10.42
CA LEU A 106 22.53 9.58 9.22
C LEU A 106 22.51 8.63 8.02
N VAL A 107 22.32 7.34 8.28
CA VAL A 107 22.17 6.33 7.24
C VAL A 107 20.77 6.43 6.66
N LEU A 108 20.69 6.80 5.39
CA LEU A 108 19.45 6.78 4.63
C LEU A 108 19.11 5.36 4.23
N ARG A 109 18.01 4.82 4.77
CA ARG A 109 17.45 3.53 4.38
C ARG A 109 16.12 3.75 3.68
N SER A 110 15.92 3.07 2.56
CA SER A 110 14.67 3.08 1.81
C SER A 110 14.34 1.65 1.40
N PHE A 111 13.16 1.17 1.76
CA PHE A 111 12.69 -0.16 1.41
C PHE A 111 11.21 -0.11 1.05
N ALA A 112 10.81 -0.97 0.11
CA ALA A 112 9.40 -1.13 -0.20
C ALA A 112 8.73 -1.75 1.02
N SER A 113 7.66 -1.14 1.53
CA SER A 113 6.90 -1.70 2.64
C SER A 113 5.67 -2.46 2.16
N CYS A 114 5.18 -2.09 0.97
CA CYS A 114 3.93 -2.62 0.43
C CYS A 114 3.83 -2.43 -1.09
N THR A 115 3.26 -3.41 -1.80
CA THR A 115 3.00 -3.35 -3.24
C THR A 115 1.55 -3.71 -3.55
N ILE A 116 0.89 -2.93 -4.41
CA ILE A 116 -0.36 -3.28 -5.10
C ILE A 116 0.00 -3.57 -6.55
N LYS A 117 -0.06 -4.85 -6.95
CA LYS A 117 0.33 -5.27 -8.31
C LYS A 117 -0.56 -4.61 -9.37
N PRO A 118 -0.07 -4.43 -10.62
CA PRO A 118 -0.88 -3.88 -11.71
C PRO A 118 -2.21 -4.61 -11.90
N HIS A 119 -2.20 -5.93 -11.70
CA HIS A 119 -3.41 -6.75 -11.74
C HIS A 119 -4.43 -6.33 -10.66
N ALA A 120 -3.99 -6.18 -9.40
CA ALA A 120 -4.86 -5.73 -8.31
C ALA A 120 -5.43 -4.32 -8.57
N VAL A 121 -4.63 -3.40 -9.12
CA VAL A 121 -5.10 -2.08 -9.55
C VAL A 121 -6.22 -2.20 -10.59
N ALA A 122 -5.99 -3.00 -11.64
CA ALA A 122 -6.97 -3.20 -12.70
C ALA A 122 -8.26 -3.87 -12.19
N ARG A 123 -8.16 -4.82 -11.25
CA ARG A 123 -9.31 -5.44 -10.58
C ARG A 123 -10.07 -4.46 -9.70
N CYS A 124 -9.37 -3.53 -9.05
CA CYS A 124 -9.98 -2.45 -8.29
C CYS A 124 -10.80 -1.52 -9.20
N LEU A 125 -10.23 -1.04 -10.32
CA LEU A 125 -10.97 -0.29 -11.34
C LEU A 125 -12.21 -1.04 -11.81
N GLN A 126 -12.01 -2.30 -12.19
CA GLN A 126 -13.05 -3.15 -12.75
C GLN A 126 -14.24 -3.31 -11.81
N ARG A 127 -13.97 -3.76 -10.57
CA ARG A 127 -14.99 -4.08 -9.58
C ARG A 127 -15.62 -2.83 -9.00
N ASN A 128 -14.90 -1.71 -8.95
CA ASN A 128 -15.45 -0.42 -8.55
C ASN A 128 -16.25 0.27 -9.63
N GLY A 129 -16.21 -0.22 -10.88
CA GLY A 129 -16.99 0.37 -11.97
C GLY A 129 -16.40 1.69 -12.48
N VAL A 130 -15.10 1.92 -12.29
CA VAL A 130 -14.41 3.18 -12.60
C VAL A 130 -13.27 2.96 -13.58
N ILE A 131 -12.87 4.00 -14.30
CA ILE A 131 -11.96 3.88 -15.45
C ILE A 131 -10.69 4.71 -15.34
N SER A 132 -10.49 5.39 -14.21
CA SER A 132 -9.27 6.13 -13.90
C SER A 132 -8.68 5.77 -12.55
N LEU A 133 -7.34 5.74 -12.48
CA LEU A 133 -6.60 5.56 -11.23
C LEU A 133 -6.93 6.62 -10.18
N ALA A 134 -7.25 7.86 -10.59
CA ALA A 134 -7.64 8.93 -9.67
C ALA A 134 -8.94 8.59 -8.91
N GLU A 135 -9.85 7.82 -9.51
CA GLU A 135 -11.12 7.43 -8.89
C GLU A 135 -10.94 6.35 -7.82
N ILE A 136 -9.84 5.58 -7.88
CA ILE A 136 -9.49 4.55 -6.88
C ILE A 136 -8.36 4.98 -5.95
N GLU A 137 -7.85 6.22 -6.07
CA GLU A 137 -6.76 6.74 -5.24
C GLU A 137 -7.10 6.63 -3.75
N ARG A 138 -8.34 6.95 -3.38
CA ARG A 138 -8.81 6.80 -2.00
C ARG A 138 -8.68 5.36 -1.50
N GLU A 139 -9.07 4.41 -2.33
CA GLU A 139 -9.07 2.98 -1.98
C GLU A 139 -7.63 2.46 -1.83
N THR A 140 -6.74 2.82 -2.76
CA THR A 140 -5.35 2.36 -2.77
C THR A 140 -4.51 3.04 -1.70
N SER A 141 -4.73 4.33 -1.42
CA SER A 141 -4.08 5.04 -0.32
C SER A 141 -4.50 4.52 1.05
N ALA A 142 -5.80 4.23 1.25
CA ALA A 142 -6.26 3.59 2.48
C ALA A 142 -5.66 2.19 2.66
N ALA A 143 -5.57 1.41 1.58
CA ALA A 143 -4.93 0.09 1.61
C ALA A 143 -3.47 0.16 2.08
N PHE A 144 -2.68 1.13 1.60
CA PHE A 144 -1.32 1.32 2.10
C PHE A 144 -1.27 1.62 3.60
N VAL A 145 -2.14 2.51 4.09
CA VAL A 145 -2.20 2.82 5.53
C VAL A 145 -2.56 1.59 6.36
N PHE A 146 -3.58 0.81 5.94
CA PHE A 146 -3.99 -0.39 6.67
C PHE A 146 -2.98 -1.53 6.59
N ALA A 147 -2.28 -1.68 5.46
CA ALA A 147 -1.20 -2.65 5.31
C ALA A 147 -0.12 -2.51 6.40
N ARG A 148 0.17 -1.28 6.85
CA ARG A 148 1.12 -1.01 7.94
C ARG A 148 0.71 -1.65 9.27
N THR A 149 -0.59 -1.83 9.52
CA THR A 149 -1.13 -2.51 10.71
C THR A 149 -1.32 -4.01 10.52
N ILE A 150 -1.69 -4.43 9.30
CA ILE A 150 -1.87 -5.85 8.96
C ILE A 150 -0.53 -6.57 8.91
N ARG A 151 0.55 -5.92 8.46
CA ARG A 151 1.90 -6.50 8.37
C ARG A 151 2.40 -7.08 9.70
N PRO A 152 2.49 -6.31 10.81
CA PRO A 152 2.94 -6.88 12.08
C PRO A 152 2.01 -7.96 12.62
N LEU A 153 0.69 -7.84 12.39
CA LEU A 153 -0.28 -8.86 12.75
C LEU A 153 -0.01 -10.18 12.00
N ALA A 154 0.15 -10.11 10.68
CA ALA A 154 0.43 -11.23 9.81
C ALA A 154 1.75 -11.93 10.19
N LEU A 155 2.78 -11.18 10.59
CA LEU A 155 4.05 -11.74 11.06
C LEU A 155 3.89 -12.51 12.38
N VAL A 156 3.20 -11.91 13.36
CA VAL A 156 2.99 -12.53 14.68
C VAL A 156 2.13 -13.80 14.57
N GLU A 157 1.12 -13.79 13.71
CA GLU A 157 0.22 -14.93 13.50
C GLU A 157 0.66 -15.86 12.34
N HIS A 158 1.85 -15.65 11.77
CA HIS A 158 2.43 -16.48 10.70
C HIS A 158 1.54 -16.67 9.47
N TRP A 159 0.89 -15.59 9.02
CA TRP A 159 0.05 -15.62 7.83
C TRP A 159 0.90 -15.82 6.57
N LYS A 160 0.42 -16.68 5.66
CA LYS A 160 0.95 -16.87 4.31
C LYS A 160 0.16 -16.11 3.25
N GLN A 161 -1.06 -15.71 3.57
CA GLN A 161 -1.87 -14.84 2.73
C GLN A 161 -2.50 -13.72 3.55
N VAL A 162 -2.64 -12.56 2.95
CA VAL A 162 -3.08 -11.33 3.63
C VAL A 162 -4.28 -10.73 2.93
N GLY A 163 -5.21 -10.23 3.74
CA GLY A 163 -6.33 -9.41 3.29
C GLY A 163 -6.20 -8.00 3.88
N VAL A 164 -6.13 -6.99 3.03
CA VAL A 164 -6.12 -5.58 3.43
C VAL A 164 -7.48 -4.98 3.10
N PRO A 165 -8.36 -4.78 4.11
CA PRO A 165 -9.72 -4.31 3.89
C PRO A 165 -9.73 -2.85 3.49
N THR A 166 -10.68 -2.48 2.65
CA THR A 166 -10.95 -1.11 2.23
C THR A 166 -12.46 -0.88 2.21
N THR A 167 -12.89 0.37 2.04
CA THR A 167 -14.32 0.71 2.11
C THR A 167 -15.19 -0.09 1.14
N ASN A 168 -14.68 -0.37 -0.06
CA ASN A 168 -15.48 -1.01 -1.11
C ASN A 168 -15.11 -2.48 -1.35
N GLY A 169 -14.10 -3.02 -0.68
CA GLY A 169 -13.62 -4.37 -0.96
C GLY A 169 -12.40 -4.77 -0.15
N LEU A 170 -11.62 -5.68 -0.71
CA LEU A 170 -10.50 -6.33 -0.06
C LEU A 170 -9.37 -6.52 -1.07
N PHE A 171 -8.21 -5.94 -0.80
CA PHE A 171 -6.99 -6.34 -1.49
C PHE A 171 -6.46 -7.63 -0.89
N VAL A 172 -6.13 -8.59 -1.74
CA VAL A 172 -5.68 -9.92 -1.32
C VAL A 172 -4.32 -10.22 -1.94
N GLY A 173 -3.45 -10.83 -1.15
CA GLY A 173 -2.17 -11.33 -1.64
C GLY A 173 -1.40 -12.07 -0.56
N GLU A 174 -0.11 -11.81 -0.44
CA GLU A 174 0.81 -12.57 0.40
C GLU A 174 1.85 -11.70 1.09
N MET A 175 2.53 -12.29 2.08
CA MET A 175 3.77 -11.78 2.64
C MET A 175 4.92 -12.22 1.74
N THR A 176 5.82 -11.32 1.37
CA THR A 176 7.04 -11.66 0.63
C THR A 176 8.10 -12.24 1.57
N ASP A 177 9.17 -12.81 1.00
CA ASP A 177 10.34 -13.28 1.77
C ASP A 177 11.04 -12.15 2.55
N SER A 178 10.80 -10.89 2.18
CA SER A 178 11.27 -9.69 2.88
C SER A 178 10.31 -9.18 3.95
N ASP A 179 9.31 -9.98 4.33
CA ASP A 179 8.25 -9.63 5.27
C ASP A 179 7.38 -8.44 4.81
N ASP A 180 7.30 -8.15 3.51
CA ASP A 180 6.49 -7.06 2.96
C ASP A 180 5.13 -7.56 2.47
N ILE A 181 4.13 -6.68 2.45
CA ILE A 181 2.81 -7.03 1.90
C ILE A 181 2.81 -6.85 0.39
N CYS A 182 2.52 -7.92 -0.35
CA CYS A 182 2.29 -7.92 -1.78
C CYS A 182 0.83 -8.23 -2.10
N MET A 183 0.04 -7.22 -2.44
CA MET A 183 -1.35 -7.33 -2.84
C MET A 183 -1.44 -7.73 -4.32
N ASN A 184 -1.87 -8.97 -4.56
CA ASN A 184 -1.88 -9.62 -5.87
C ASN A 184 -3.19 -9.40 -6.64
N THR A 185 -4.32 -9.29 -5.95
CA THR A 185 -5.64 -9.03 -6.56
C THR A 185 -6.49 -8.10 -5.69
N TYR A 186 -7.64 -7.70 -6.23
CA TYR A 186 -8.70 -7.00 -5.51
C TYR A 186 -10.01 -7.75 -5.68
N ILE A 187 -10.70 -7.97 -4.57
CA ILE A 187 -11.99 -8.64 -4.53
C ILE A 187 -13.04 -7.81 -3.79
N ARG A 188 -14.30 -8.09 -4.12
CA ARG A 188 -15.47 -7.65 -3.38
C ARG A 188 -16.19 -8.91 -2.89
N PRO A 189 -15.95 -9.34 -1.64
CA PRO A 189 -16.55 -10.58 -1.15
C PRO A 189 -18.08 -10.49 -1.14
N GLY A 190 -18.76 -11.54 -1.59
CA GLY A 190 -20.22 -11.57 -1.72
C GLY A 190 -20.78 -11.01 -3.02
N ASP A 191 -19.96 -10.39 -3.89
CA ASP A 191 -20.43 -10.01 -5.22
C ASP A 191 -20.64 -11.26 -6.12
N ASN A 192 -21.73 -11.26 -6.89
CA ASN A 192 -22.16 -12.30 -7.84
C ASN A 192 -22.66 -13.63 -7.24
N ASP A 193 -23.27 -13.60 -6.04
CA ASP A 193 -23.91 -14.75 -5.38
C ASP A 193 -22.98 -15.99 -5.18
N ARG A 194 -21.67 -15.81 -5.30
CA ARG A 194 -20.69 -16.86 -5.09
C ARG A 194 -20.05 -16.74 -3.71
N PRO A 195 -20.03 -17.81 -2.91
CA PRO A 195 -19.39 -17.79 -1.60
C PRO A 195 -17.88 -17.59 -1.77
N SER A 196 -17.35 -16.51 -1.18
CA SER A 196 -15.92 -16.31 -1.03
C SER A 196 -15.51 -16.62 0.41
N ARG A 197 -14.43 -17.39 0.61
CA ARG A 197 -13.87 -17.63 1.96
C ARG A 197 -13.44 -16.34 2.66
N TRP A 198 -13.19 -15.28 1.89
CA TRP A 198 -12.86 -13.95 2.40
C TRP A 198 -14.07 -13.17 2.91
N SER A 199 -15.31 -13.64 2.70
CA SER A 199 -16.52 -12.91 3.09
C SER A 199 -16.61 -12.72 4.60
N GLY A 200 -16.28 -13.76 5.38
CA GLY A 200 -16.24 -13.65 6.84
C GLY A 200 -15.15 -12.69 7.32
N PHE A 201 -13.97 -12.71 6.69
CA PHE A 201 -12.86 -11.82 7.02
C PHE A 201 -13.22 -10.36 6.72
N ALA A 202 -13.73 -10.07 5.52
CA ALA A 202 -14.15 -8.74 5.12
C ALA A 202 -15.33 -8.23 5.98
N GLY A 203 -16.23 -9.13 6.37
CA GLY A 203 -17.33 -8.82 7.29
C GLY A 203 -16.88 -8.30 8.65
N LEU A 204 -15.66 -8.64 9.12
CA LEU A 204 -15.12 -8.05 10.35
C LEU A 204 -14.87 -6.55 10.24
N PHE A 205 -14.79 -5.99 9.02
CA PHE A 205 -14.48 -4.58 8.76
C PHE A 205 -15.66 -3.84 8.10
N SER A 206 -16.89 -4.38 8.17
CA SER A 206 -18.07 -3.76 7.54
C SER A 206 -18.40 -2.37 8.09
N ASP A 207 -18.06 -2.12 9.35
CA ASP A 207 -18.30 -0.83 10.03
C ASP A 207 -17.15 0.17 9.82
N MET A 208 -16.25 -0.08 8.86
CA MET A 208 -15.16 0.83 8.53
C MET A 208 -15.70 2.21 8.12
N PRO A 209 -15.26 3.30 8.77
CA PRO A 209 -15.67 4.64 8.40
C PRO A 209 -15.28 4.98 6.95
N ARG A 210 -16.09 5.83 6.31
CA ARG A 210 -15.73 6.42 5.03
C ARG A 210 -14.82 7.62 5.25
N TRP A 211 -13.52 7.40 5.09
CA TRP A 211 -12.51 8.43 5.25
C TRP A 211 -12.46 9.38 4.05
N ASN A 212 -12.22 10.67 4.30
CA ASN A 212 -11.94 11.65 3.25
C ASN A 212 -10.45 11.64 2.86
N ALA A 213 -10.10 12.35 1.78
CA ALA A 213 -8.74 12.35 1.25
C ALA A 213 -7.70 12.94 2.22
N ASP A 214 -8.07 13.99 2.97
CA ASP A 214 -7.17 14.62 3.93
C ASP A 214 -6.89 13.69 5.13
N GLN A 215 -7.91 12.98 5.62
CA GLN A 215 -7.77 11.98 6.67
C GLN A 215 -6.87 10.83 6.24
N ILE A 216 -7.05 10.33 5.01
CA ILE A 216 -6.21 9.25 4.47
C ILE A 216 -4.77 9.72 4.29
N ARG A 217 -4.57 10.95 3.82
CA ARG A 217 -3.24 11.52 3.63
C ARG A 217 -2.47 11.57 4.96
N GLN A 218 -3.10 12.11 6.01
CA GLN A 218 -2.53 12.13 7.37
C GLN A 218 -2.35 10.72 7.94
N GLY A 219 -3.28 9.82 7.66
CA GLY A 219 -3.22 8.40 7.99
C GLY A 219 -3.30 8.05 9.49
N SER A 220 -3.12 9.02 10.40
CA SER A 220 -3.11 8.80 11.86
C SER A 220 -4.42 8.22 12.37
N ASP A 221 -5.55 8.82 11.96
CA ASP A 221 -6.88 8.42 12.43
C ASP A 221 -7.26 7.03 11.89
N LEU A 222 -6.92 6.76 10.62
CA LEU A 222 -7.13 5.46 9.98
C LEU A 222 -6.32 4.37 10.68
N LEU A 223 -5.04 4.64 10.93
CA LEU A 223 -4.16 3.71 11.59
C LEU A 223 -4.62 3.44 13.03
N GLN A 224 -4.98 4.49 13.78
CA GLN A 224 -5.49 4.35 15.13
C GLN A 224 -6.81 3.57 15.18
N TRP A 225 -7.74 3.85 14.27
CA TRP A 225 -8.99 3.09 14.15
C TRP A 225 -8.69 1.61 13.88
N MET A 226 -7.83 1.31 12.91
CA MET A 226 -7.49 -0.05 12.53
C MET A 226 -6.81 -0.81 13.66
N VAL A 227 -5.88 -0.18 14.38
CA VAL A 227 -5.25 -0.76 15.58
C VAL A 227 -6.29 -1.07 16.66
N ASN A 228 -7.14 -0.10 17.01
CA ASN A 228 -8.18 -0.28 18.02
C ASN A 228 -9.13 -1.42 17.63
N HIS A 229 -9.49 -1.50 16.36
CA HIS A 229 -10.39 -2.50 15.81
C HIS A 229 -9.77 -3.90 15.84
N ILE A 230 -8.54 -4.06 15.37
CA ILE A 230 -7.79 -5.32 15.43
C ILE A 230 -7.65 -5.79 16.89
N VAL A 231 -7.27 -4.90 17.81
CA VAL A 231 -7.14 -5.22 19.24
C VAL A 231 -8.47 -5.69 19.81
N ALA A 232 -9.59 -5.04 19.46
CA ALA A 232 -10.91 -5.45 19.89
C ALA A 232 -11.30 -6.84 19.34
N LEU A 233 -11.00 -7.13 18.07
CA LEU A 233 -11.25 -8.43 17.46
C LEU A 233 -10.41 -9.54 18.10
N GLN A 234 -9.13 -9.29 18.36
CA GLN A 234 -8.23 -10.27 18.99
C GLN A 234 -8.62 -10.64 20.42
N LYS A 235 -9.31 -9.75 21.16
CA LYS A 235 -9.83 -10.08 22.50
C LYS A 235 -10.80 -11.26 22.50
N SER A 236 -11.48 -11.51 21.38
CA SER A 236 -12.43 -12.62 21.29
C SER A 236 -11.81 -13.88 20.68
N ALA A 237 -10.94 -13.75 19.68
CA ALA A 237 -10.10 -14.84 19.17
C ALA A 237 -9.06 -14.28 18.18
N PRO A 238 -7.85 -14.86 18.10
CA PRO A 238 -6.90 -14.64 17.01
C PRO A 238 -7.53 -14.79 15.62
N PHE A 239 -6.99 -14.10 14.61
CA PHE A 239 -7.56 -14.16 13.25
C PHE A 239 -7.35 -15.54 12.63
N VAL A 240 -6.20 -16.18 12.85
CA VAL A 240 -5.93 -17.56 12.37
C VAL A 240 -6.89 -18.60 12.93
N GLU A 241 -7.45 -18.40 14.13
CA GLU A 241 -8.47 -19.31 14.67
C GLU A 241 -9.81 -19.14 13.94
N ARG A 242 -10.18 -17.90 13.60
CA ARG A 242 -11.40 -17.58 12.84
C ARG A 242 -11.28 -17.98 11.37
N PHE A 243 -10.10 -17.79 10.80
CA PHE A 243 -9.79 -17.95 9.40
C PHE A 243 -8.51 -18.75 9.21
N PRO A 244 -8.54 -20.09 9.42
CA PRO A 244 -7.36 -20.94 9.33
C PRO A 244 -6.63 -20.85 8.00
N PHE A 245 -7.37 -20.56 6.92
CA PHE A 245 -6.81 -20.41 5.59
C PHE A 245 -5.72 -19.34 5.52
N LEU A 246 -5.69 -18.32 6.40
CA LEU A 246 -4.63 -17.30 6.40
C LEU A 246 -3.22 -17.88 6.50
N THR A 247 -3.07 -19.07 7.09
CA THR A 247 -1.78 -19.80 7.21
C THR A 247 -1.45 -20.71 6.03
N GLU A 248 -2.36 -20.83 5.07
CA GLU A 248 -2.18 -21.59 3.83
C GLU A 248 -1.63 -20.69 2.72
N PRO A 249 -0.82 -21.21 1.78
CA PRO A 249 -0.40 -20.44 0.62
C PRO A 249 -1.58 -19.88 -0.17
N TYR A 250 -1.42 -18.68 -0.72
CA TYR A 250 -2.43 -18.08 -1.58
C TYR A 250 -2.67 -18.94 -2.83
N ARG A 251 -3.93 -19.14 -3.20
CA ARG A 251 -4.34 -19.87 -4.41
C ARG A 251 -5.21 -18.94 -5.27
N SER A 252 -4.79 -18.67 -6.51
CA SER A 252 -5.50 -17.71 -7.38
C SER A 252 -6.85 -18.21 -7.89
N ILE A 253 -7.08 -19.53 -7.89
CA ILE A 253 -8.35 -20.17 -8.24
C ILE A 253 -9.52 -19.74 -7.34
N ASP A 254 -9.24 -19.07 -6.23
CA ASP A 254 -10.23 -18.58 -5.29
C ASP A 254 -10.83 -17.22 -5.69
N ASP A 255 -10.41 -16.63 -6.82
CA ASP A 255 -11.13 -15.54 -7.49
C ASP A 255 -11.99 -16.11 -8.65
N PRO A 256 -13.32 -16.19 -8.50
CA PRO A 256 -14.19 -16.85 -9.49
C PRO A 256 -14.22 -16.17 -10.87
N LEU A 257 -13.68 -14.96 -10.97
CA LEU A 257 -13.58 -14.17 -12.19
C LEU A 257 -12.15 -14.16 -12.76
N ASP A 258 -11.21 -14.89 -12.15
CA ASP A 258 -9.84 -15.05 -12.65
C ASP A 258 -9.83 -15.77 -14.01
N ALA A 259 -10.76 -16.70 -14.24
CA ALA A 259 -10.94 -17.37 -15.52
C ALA A 259 -11.38 -16.41 -16.64
N THR A 260 -12.36 -15.54 -16.37
CA THR A 260 -12.82 -14.50 -17.31
C THR A 260 -11.70 -13.48 -17.59
N TRP A 261 -10.89 -13.18 -16.58
CA TRP A 261 -9.73 -12.31 -16.69
C TRP A 261 -8.59 -12.95 -17.51
N ALA A 262 -8.32 -14.24 -17.30
CA ALA A 262 -7.35 -15.01 -18.06
C ALA A 262 -7.75 -15.11 -19.54
N ALA A 263 -9.03 -15.36 -19.82
CA ALA A 263 -9.58 -15.37 -21.18
C ALA A 263 -9.46 -13.99 -21.86
N ALA A 264 -9.77 -12.91 -21.13
CA ALA A 264 -9.62 -11.54 -21.65
C ALA A 264 -8.17 -11.19 -22.01
N ARG A 265 -7.19 -11.66 -21.21
CA ARG A 265 -5.75 -11.52 -21.49
C ARG A 265 -5.29 -12.32 -22.70
N ALA A 266 -5.81 -13.54 -22.88
CA ALA A 266 -5.45 -14.39 -24.01
C ALA A 266 -5.85 -13.72 -25.33
N SER A 267 -7.09 -13.24 -25.44
CA SER A 267 -7.56 -12.55 -26.66
C SER A 267 -6.78 -11.26 -26.96
N ALA A 268 -6.46 -10.47 -25.93
CA ALA A 268 -5.70 -9.22 -26.12
C ALA A 268 -4.27 -9.45 -26.60
N ARG A 269 -3.66 -10.61 -26.29
CA ARG A 269 -2.34 -11.00 -26.80
C ARG A 269 -2.40 -11.45 -28.27
N GLU A 270 -3.45 -12.17 -28.64
CA GLU A 270 -3.69 -12.60 -30.03
C GLU A 270 -3.87 -11.38 -30.94
N ASP A 271 -4.69 -10.40 -30.55
CA ASP A 271 -4.92 -9.17 -31.33
C ASP A 271 -3.63 -8.36 -31.56
N SER A 272 -2.74 -8.32 -30.56
CA SER A 272 -1.46 -7.62 -30.63
C SER A 272 -0.36 -8.37 -31.42
N ALA A 273 -0.53 -9.67 -31.64
CA ALA A 273 0.40 -10.48 -32.45
C ALA A 273 -0.02 -10.55 -33.92
N SER A 274 -1.28 -10.22 -34.22
CA SER A 274 -1.85 -10.12 -35.57
C SER A 274 -1.83 -8.69 -36.16
N SER A 275 -1.21 -7.73 -35.46
CA SER A 275 -1.03 -6.33 -35.88
C SER A 275 0.44 -6.04 -36.16
#